data_AF-A0A7D4AAR6-F1
#
_entry.id   AF-A0A7D4AAR6-F1
#
_cell.length_a   1.000
_cell.length_b   1.000
_cell.length_c   1.000
_cell.angle_alpha   90.00
_cell.angle_beta   90.00
_cell.angle_gamma   90.00
#
_symmetry.space_group_name_H-M   'P 1'
#
loop_
_entity.id
_entity.type
_entity.pdbx_description
1 polymer ?
#
loop_
_entity_poly.entity_id
_entity_poly.type
_entity_poly.pdbx_seq_one_letter_code
_entity_poly.pdbx_strand_id
1 'polypeptide(L)'
;MVNKPTSGANTLLPNGASVSGETTGRYVLGVLQVTRNAVSGTTPVGHGVVLNPQGNSLGAVSITCRAGLRTPDVSYGQNVGGTNKGINRIWTVALTTQPTTAVQLSLSRLADNTNGLSDLTTARAWQQPAVGQPRRTAGPVADASSSLSVSATPTVLNRSTVSKSANPLPFTLTPHRLHGPGPRQSAAGRPGQQGLSAALHHGHGQLYHPLCGGVGPGHHFSFAFYPCV
;
A
#
# COMPACT_ATOMS: atom_id res chain seq x y z
N MET A 1 24.81 15.62 8.40
CA MET A 1 24.49 14.20 8.12
C MET A 1 22.98 14.04 8.27
N VAL A 2 22.27 13.65 7.21
CA VAL A 2 20.82 13.41 7.30
C VAL A 2 20.66 12.00 7.87
N ASN A 3 20.11 11.90 9.09
CA ASN A 3 19.72 10.62 9.67
C ASN A 3 18.69 9.97 8.73
N LYS A 4 19.13 9.00 7.92
CA LYS A 4 18.25 8.17 7.13
C LYS A 4 17.54 7.24 8.12
N PRO A 5 16.21 7.36 8.33
CA PRO A 5 15.50 6.49 9.25
C PRO A 5 15.55 5.05 8.71
N THR A 6 16.35 4.21 9.36
CA THR A 6 16.50 2.78 9.05
C THR A 6 15.47 1.98 9.83
N SER A 7 14.62 1.24 9.10
CA SER A 7 13.67 0.23 9.61
C SER A 7 12.75 0.71 10.74
N GLY A 8 11.66 1.39 10.36
CA GLY A 8 10.67 1.90 11.31
C GLY A 8 9.94 0.79 12.06
N ALA A 9 10.06 0.77 13.38
CA ALA A 9 9.15 0.04 14.24
C ALA A 9 7.70 0.36 13.86
N ASN A 10 6.84 -0.66 13.85
CA ASN A 10 5.42 -0.44 13.61
C ASN A 10 4.82 0.21 14.84
N THR A 11 4.36 1.44 14.70
CA THR A 11 3.45 2.01 15.70
C THR A 11 2.07 1.40 15.46
N LEU A 12 1.57 0.66 16.44
CA LEU A 12 0.27 0.00 16.40
C LEU A 12 -0.73 0.81 17.21
N LEU A 13 -1.83 1.19 16.57
CA LEU A 13 -2.93 1.90 17.22
C LEU A 13 -4.09 0.93 17.49
N PRO A 14 -4.61 0.90 18.73
CA PRO A 14 -5.76 0.08 19.07
C PRO A 14 -7.00 0.41 18.23
N ASN A 15 -7.99 -0.49 18.25
CA ASN A 15 -9.26 -0.23 17.60
C ASN A 15 -9.91 1.07 18.10
N GLY A 16 -10.35 1.91 17.17
CA GLY A 16 -10.95 3.20 17.48
C GLY A 16 -9.96 4.34 17.71
N ALA A 17 -8.68 4.07 17.95
CA ALA A 17 -7.67 5.11 18.11
C ALA A 17 -7.48 5.91 16.83
N SER A 18 -7.23 7.21 16.98
CA SER A 18 -7.02 8.15 15.89
C SER A 18 -5.68 8.87 16.05
N VAL A 19 -5.14 9.36 14.94
CA VAL A 19 -4.07 10.34 14.94
C VAL A 19 -4.66 11.68 14.55
N SER A 20 -4.37 12.69 15.36
CA SER A 20 -4.74 14.08 15.13
C SER A 20 -3.49 14.95 15.03
N GLY A 21 -3.64 16.14 14.46
CA GLY A 21 -2.55 17.11 14.34
C GLY A 21 -1.54 16.84 13.23
N GLU A 22 -1.79 15.88 12.34
CA GLU A 22 -1.03 15.79 11.08
C GLU A 22 -1.31 17.04 10.23
N THR A 23 -0.25 17.79 9.93
CA THR A 23 -0.28 18.97 9.04
C THR A 23 1.05 19.07 8.32
N THR A 24 1.15 20.00 7.37
CA THR A 24 2.42 20.39 6.74
C THR A 24 3.44 20.75 7.82
N GLY A 25 4.65 20.19 7.74
CA GLY A 25 5.74 20.31 8.69
C GLY A 25 5.64 19.37 9.90
N ARG A 26 4.51 18.68 10.09
CA ARG A 26 4.21 17.90 11.30
C ARG A 26 3.41 16.63 10.96
N TYR A 27 4.08 15.52 10.71
CA TYR A 27 3.41 14.26 10.37
C TYR A 27 4.18 13.03 10.83
N VAL A 28 3.50 11.88 10.83
CA VAL A 28 4.14 10.62 11.23
C VAL A 28 5.07 10.13 10.11
N LEU A 29 6.35 10.04 10.44
CA LEU A 29 7.36 9.41 9.60
C LEU A 29 7.56 7.95 10.02
N GLY A 30 7.52 7.03 9.06
CA GLY A 30 7.66 5.60 9.33
C GLY A 30 6.40 4.79 9.01
N VAL A 31 6.16 3.76 9.83
CA VAL A 31 5.05 2.82 9.67
C VAL A 31 4.05 3.00 10.79
N LEU A 32 2.81 3.27 10.43
CA LEU A 32 1.72 3.41 11.37
C LEU A 32 0.56 2.52 10.94
N GLN A 33 0.04 1.74 11.87
CA GLN A 33 -1.04 0.79 11.63
C GLN A 33 -2.21 1.06 12.55
N VAL A 34 -3.40 1.15 11.96
CA VAL A 34 -4.69 1.29 12.66
C VAL A 34 -5.55 0.10 12.28
N THR A 35 -6.27 -0.46 13.25
CA THR A 35 -7.33 -1.43 12.98
C THR A 35 -8.69 -0.83 13.31
N ARG A 36 -9.68 -1.10 12.47
CA ARG A 36 -11.08 -0.69 12.64
C ARG A 36 -11.98 -1.89 12.44
N ASN A 37 -12.81 -2.17 13.43
CA ASN A 37 -13.86 -3.19 13.31
C ASN A 37 -15.18 -2.53 12.89
N ALA A 38 -16.03 -3.30 12.19
CA ALA A 38 -17.40 -2.88 11.84
C ALA A 38 -17.47 -1.52 11.10
N VAL A 39 -16.57 -1.31 10.14
CA VAL A 39 -16.61 -0.12 9.28
C VAL A 39 -17.94 -0.10 8.51
N SER A 40 -18.67 1.01 8.58
CA SER A 40 -19.95 1.21 7.90
C SER A 40 -20.14 2.69 7.56
N GLY A 41 -20.98 3.00 6.57
CA GLY A 41 -21.12 4.36 6.05
C GLY A 41 -19.78 4.96 5.62
N THR A 42 -19.72 6.29 5.48
CA THR A 42 -18.46 7.00 5.21
C THR A 42 -17.66 7.14 6.50
N THR A 43 -16.64 6.29 6.69
CA THR A 43 -15.86 6.24 7.94
C THR A 43 -14.40 6.61 7.71
N PRO A 44 -13.84 7.57 8.46
CA PRO A 44 -12.39 7.77 8.54
C PRO A 44 -11.75 6.56 9.22
N VAL A 45 -10.95 5.80 8.46
CA VAL A 45 -10.24 4.61 8.97
C VAL A 45 -8.79 4.90 9.37
N GLY A 46 -8.33 6.14 9.14
CA GLY A 46 -7.04 6.67 9.61
C GLY A 46 -6.09 7.07 8.49
N HIS A 47 -5.10 7.92 8.81
CA HIS A 47 -4.01 8.33 7.90
C HIS A 47 -4.43 8.93 6.56
N GLY A 48 -5.49 9.74 6.57
CA GLY A 48 -6.06 10.30 5.35
C GLY A 48 -6.83 9.28 4.51
N VAL A 49 -7.14 8.11 5.04
CA VAL A 49 -8.03 7.14 4.39
C VAL A 49 -9.44 7.28 4.95
N VAL A 50 -10.39 7.50 4.03
CA VAL A 50 -11.83 7.40 4.30
C VAL A 50 -12.38 6.27 3.45
N LEU A 51 -13.14 5.38 4.07
CA LEU A 51 -13.72 4.21 3.43
C LEU A 51 -15.23 4.22 3.60
N ASN A 52 -15.96 4.04 2.51
CA ASN A 52 -17.38 3.69 2.54
C ASN A 52 -17.58 2.29 1.94
N PRO A 53 -17.94 1.29 2.75
CA PRO A 53 -18.14 -0.08 2.29
C PRO A 53 -19.31 -0.27 1.32
N GLN A 54 -20.21 0.71 1.17
CA GLN A 54 -21.37 0.64 0.27
C GLN A 54 -22.20 -0.66 0.42
N GLY A 55 -22.41 -1.08 1.67
CA GLY A 55 -23.16 -2.31 2.00
C GLY A 55 -22.32 -3.59 2.07
N ASN A 56 -21.03 -3.55 1.71
CA ASN A 56 -20.13 -4.70 1.89
C ASN A 56 -19.80 -4.92 3.38
N SER A 57 -19.77 -6.19 3.80
CA SER A 57 -19.26 -6.59 5.12
C SER A 57 -17.77 -6.91 5.02
N LEU A 58 -16.92 -5.95 5.43
CA LEU A 58 -15.45 -6.06 5.28
C LEU A 58 -14.77 -6.79 6.44
N GLY A 59 -15.50 -7.01 7.55
CA GLY A 59 -14.95 -7.50 8.81
C GLY A 59 -14.01 -6.50 9.48
N ALA A 60 -12.90 -6.98 10.04
CA ALA A 60 -11.84 -6.13 10.56
C ALA A 60 -11.04 -5.52 9.39
N VAL A 61 -10.80 -4.20 9.46
CA VAL A 61 -10.05 -3.42 8.49
C VAL A 61 -8.77 -2.92 9.14
N SER A 62 -7.62 -3.38 8.66
CA SER A 62 -6.31 -2.87 9.09
C SER A 62 -5.70 -1.99 8.01
N ILE A 63 -5.34 -0.76 8.38
CA ILE A 63 -4.72 0.22 7.52
C ILE A 63 -3.29 0.43 7.99
N THR A 64 -2.32 0.04 7.18
CA THR A 64 -0.91 0.38 7.38
C THR A 64 -0.51 1.50 6.45
N CYS A 65 -0.15 2.65 7.00
CA CYS A 65 0.43 3.77 6.27
C CYS A 65 1.95 3.76 6.42
N ARG A 66 2.67 3.79 5.29
CA ARG A 66 4.12 4.03 5.25
C ARG A 66 4.38 5.39 4.62
N ALA A 67 5.01 6.30 5.35
CA ALA A 67 5.23 7.67 4.90
C ALA A 67 6.63 8.19 5.27
N GLY A 68 7.16 9.12 4.49
CA GLY A 68 8.37 9.87 4.86
C GLY A 68 9.71 9.14 4.66
N LEU A 69 9.73 7.82 4.46
CA LEU A 69 10.98 7.03 4.40
C LEU A 69 11.83 7.23 3.15
N ARG A 70 11.25 7.81 2.08
CA ARG A 70 11.92 8.03 0.78
C ARG A 70 12.52 6.74 0.18
N THR A 71 11.84 5.61 0.36
CA THR A 71 12.27 4.31 -0.17
C THR A 71 11.28 3.80 -1.22
N PRO A 72 11.75 3.45 -2.45
CA PRO A 72 10.96 2.85 -3.51
C PRO A 72 10.11 1.67 -3.02
N ASP A 73 8.84 1.63 -3.43
CA ASP A 73 7.88 0.56 -3.11
C ASP A 73 7.70 0.25 -1.60
N VAL A 74 8.28 1.09 -0.72
CA VAL A 74 8.12 1.01 0.73
C VAL A 74 7.32 2.21 1.24
N SER A 75 7.72 3.43 0.91
CA SER A 75 7.01 4.65 1.32
C SER A 75 6.52 5.50 0.16
N TYR A 76 7.03 5.32 -1.06
CA TYR A 76 6.44 5.90 -2.26
C TYR A 76 6.24 4.83 -3.33
N GLY A 77 5.17 4.98 -4.11
CA GLY A 77 4.92 4.09 -5.23
C GLY A 77 5.95 4.30 -6.33
N GLN A 78 6.58 3.22 -6.78
CA GLN A 78 7.42 3.14 -7.97
C GLN A 78 7.26 1.70 -8.48
N ASN A 79 7.09 1.50 -9.78
CA ASN A 79 7.10 0.15 -10.34
C ASN A 79 8.55 -0.33 -10.52
N VAL A 80 8.73 -1.65 -10.50
CA VAL A 80 10.05 -2.28 -10.73
C VAL A 80 10.63 -1.77 -12.05
N GLY A 81 11.80 -1.13 -11.99
CA GLY A 81 12.48 -0.56 -13.16
C GLY A 81 11.93 0.78 -13.70
N GLY A 82 10.85 1.33 -13.14
CA GLY A 82 10.32 2.63 -13.54
C GLY A 82 11.00 3.80 -12.82
N THR A 83 11.03 5.00 -13.40
CA THR A 83 11.57 6.23 -12.76
C THR A 83 10.50 7.12 -12.14
N ASN A 84 9.24 6.98 -12.60
CA ASN A 84 8.10 7.74 -12.09
C ASN A 84 7.77 7.33 -10.64
N LYS A 85 7.45 8.34 -9.83
CA LYS A 85 7.18 8.17 -8.40
C LYS A 85 5.80 8.71 -8.06
N GLY A 86 5.10 7.99 -7.19
CA GLY A 86 3.95 8.51 -6.48
C GLY A 86 4.37 9.40 -5.32
N ILE A 87 3.38 9.87 -4.57
CA ILE A 87 3.57 10.53 -3.30
C ILE A 87 4.35 9.63 -2.33
N ASN A 88 5.03 10.25 -1.36
CA ASN A 88 5.73 9.58 -0.26
C ASN A 88 4.75 9.13 0.82
N ARG A 89 3.72 8.41 0.38
CA ARG A 89 2.75 7.67 1.18
C ARG A 89 2.24 6.45 0.41
N ILE A 90 2.31 5.27 1.05
CA ILE A 90 1.64 4.05 0.62
C ILE A 90 0.69 3.61 1.74
N TRP A 91 -0.58 3.40 1.38
CA TRP A 91 -1.57 2.79 2.26
C TRP A 91 -1.72 1.32 1.90
N THR A 92 -1.67 0.44 2.89
CA THR A 92 -2.02 -0.97 2.73
C THR A 92 -3.30 -1.20 3.51
N VAL A 93 -4.34 -1.64 2.82
CA VAL A 93 -5.62 -2.01 3.40
C VAL A 93 -5.68 -3.53 3.41
N ALA A 94 -5.74 -4.10 4.61
CA ALA A 94 -5.98 -5.52 4.83
C ALA A 94 -7.38 -5.69 5.42
N LEU A 95 -8.16 -6.59 4.85
CA LEU A 95 -9.53 -6.86 5.23
C LEU A 95 -9.68 -8.32 5.62
N THR A 96 -10.68 -8.62 6.45
CA THR A 96 -11.09 -10.02 6.67
C THR A 96 -11.75 -10.59 5.41
N THR A 97 -12.59 -9.78 4.76
CA THR A 97 -13.32 -10.15 3.55
C THR A 97 -13.16 -9.03 2.52
N GLN A 98 -12.70 -9.37 1.32
CA GLN A 98 -12.66 -8.41 0.21
C GLN A 98 -14.08 -8.04 -0.23
N PRO A 99 -14.31 -6.81 -0.73
CA PRO A 99 -15.60 -6.42 -1.27
C PRO A 99 -16.05 -7.32 -2.42
N THR A 100 -17.36 -7.60 -2.52
CA THR A 100 -17.96 -8.26 -3.69
C THR A 100 -18.47 -7.25 -4.70
N THR A 101 -18.71 -6.01 -4.27
CA THR A 101 -19.02 -4.85 -5.12
C THR A 101 -18.04 -3.72 -4.86
N ALA A 102 -18.05 -2.69 -5.71
CA ALA A 102 -17.17 -1.54 -5.53
C ALA A 102 -17.44 -0.84 -4.19
N VAL A 103 -16.37 -0.34 -3.56
CA VAL A 103 -16.43 0.46 -2.33
C VAL A 103 -15.86 1.84 -2.61
N GLN A 104 -16.27 2.88 -1.88
CA GLN A 104 -15.67 4.20 -2.03
C GLN A 104 -14.44 4.33 -1.14
N LEU A 105 -13.30 4.69 -1.74
CA LEU A 105 -12.04 4.92 -1.05
C LEU A 105 -11.55 6.33 -1.36
N SER A 106 -11.40 7.17 -0.34
CA SER A 106 -10.76 8.49 -0.48
C SER A 106 -9.39 8.48 0.21
N LEU A 107 -8.39 9.00 -0.49
CA LEU A 107 -6.98 9.03 -0.09
C LEU A 107 -6.49 10.47 -0.03
N SER A 108 -6.25 10.95 1.18
CA SER A 108 -5.78 12.31 1.47
C SER A 108 -4.31 12.32 1.86
N ARG A 109 -3.60 13.32 1.35
CA ARG A 109 -2.16 13.52 1.60
C ARG A 109 -1.90 14.88 2.25
N LEU A 110 -0.70 15.04 2.77
CA LEU A 110 -0.17 16.34 3.17
C LEU A 110 0.70 16.91 2.05
N ALA A 111 0.88 18.23 2.03
CA ALA A 111 1.67 18.92 1.01
C ALA A 111 3.13 18.43 0.93
N ASP A 112 3.73 18.06 2.06
CA ASP A 112 5.13 17.61 2.13
C ASP A 112 5.34 16.18 1.62
N ASN A 113 4.27 15.39 1.54
CA ASN A 113 4.35 14.01 1.06
C ASN A 113 4.25 13.94 -0.47
N THR A 114 4.28 15.05 -1.20
CA THR A 114 4.14 15.07 -2.66
C THR A 114 5.27 14.35 -3.41
N ASN A 115 6.43 14.13 -2.78
CA ASN A 115 7.60 13.51 -3.43
C ASN A 115 8.03 14.26 -4.70
N GLY A 116 7.92 15.59 -4.70
CA GLY A 116 8.23 16.46 -5.84
C GLY A 116 7.08 16.62 -6.85
N LEU A 117 5.88 16.09 -6.57
CA LEU A 117 4.69 16.35 -7.36
C LEU A 117 4.11 17.75 -7.03
N SER A 118 4.47 18.76 -7.83
CA SER A 118 4.00 20.14 -7.66
C SER A 118 2.66 20.44 -8.36
N ASP A 119 2.34 19.71 -9.43
CA ASP A 119 1.07 19.82 -10.16
C ASP A 119 0.15 18.63 -9.84
N LEU A 120 -1.03 18.95 -9.32
CA LEU A 120 -2.03 18.01 -8.82
C LEU A 120 -3.39 18.17 -9.51
N THR A 121 -3.45 18.96 -10.58
CA THR A 121 -4.65 19.17 -11.41
C THR A 121 -5.12 17.88 -12.08
N THR A 122 -4.20 16.90 -12.20
CA THR A 122 -4.48 15.59 -12.80
C THR A 122 -4.07 14.42 -11.90
N ALA A 123 -4.33 14.49 -10.60
CA ALA A 123 -4.02 13.43 -9.66
C ALA A 123 -4.89 12.17 -9.86
N ARG A 124 -4.35 10.99 -9.53
CA ARG A 124 -5.06 9.70 -9.59
C ARG A 124 -4.56 8.72 -8.53
N ALA A 125 -5.46 7.89 -8.02
CA ALA A 125 -5.13 6.75 -7.17
C ALA A 125 -4.62 5.54 -7.99
N TRP A 126 -3.57 4.90 -7.49
CA TRP A 126 -2.97 3.70 -8.06
C TRP A 126 -2.93 2.58 -7.04
N GLN A 127 -3.27 1.37 -7.48
CA GLN A 127 -3.26 0.17 -6.66
C GLN A 127 -2.17 -0.82 -7.08
N GLN A 128 -1.65 -1.56 -6.13
CA GLN A 128 -0.68 -2.63 -6.33
C GLN A 128 -1.19 -3.88 -5.59
N PRO A 129 -1.32 -5.03 -6.27
CA PRO A 129 -1.82 -6.25 -5.63
C PRO A 129 -0.93 -6.70 -4.46
N ALA A 130 0.39 -6.65 -4.64
CA ALA A 130 1.41 -7.00 -3.64
C ALA A 130 2.71 -6.20 -3.87
N VAL A 131 3.68 -6.31 -2.96
CA VAL A 131 5.03 -5.73 -3.15
C VAL A 131 5.68 -6.33 -4.40
N GLY A 132 6.38 -5.49 -5.18
CA GLY A 132 7.03 -5.90 -6.43
C GLY A 132 6.09 -6.14 -7.62
N GLN A 133 4.77 -6.12 -7.43
CA GLN A 133 3.81 -6.28 -8.53
C GLN A 133 3.55 -4.96 -9.27
N PRO A 134 3.11 -4.98 -10.55
CA PRO A 134 2.79 -3.75 -11.27
C PRO A 134 1.63 -2.98 -10.64
N ARG A 135 1.75 -1.65 -10.61
CA ARG A 135 0.64 -0.76 -10.25
C ARG A 135 -0.36 -0.60 -11.39
N ARG A 136 -1.63 -0.48 -11.01
CA ARG A 136 -2.79 -0.32 -11.90
C ARG A 136 -3.61 0.88 -11.45
N THR A 137 -4.38 1.45 -12.37
CA THR A 137 -5.29 2.56 -12.05
C THR A 137 -6.40 2.08 -11.11
N ALA A 138 -6.67 2.84 -10.05
CA ALA A 138 -7.72 2.52 -9.07
C ALA A 138 -8.93 3.47 -9.11
N GLY A 139 -8.78 4.62 -9.77
CA GLY A 139 -9.83 5.63 -9.89
C GLY A 139 -9.61 6.56 -11.09
N PRO A 140 -10.53 7.51 -11.32
CA PRO A 140 -10.42 8.50 -12.38
C PRO A 140 -9.29 9.52 -12.09
N VAL A 141 -8.97 10.32 -13.10
CA VAL A 141 -8.19 11.55 -12.88
C VAL A 141 -9.09 12.57 -12.18
N ALA A 142 -8.55 13.29 -11.21
CA ALA A 142 -9.23 14.38 -10.51
C ALA A 142 -8.25 15.52 -10.23
N ASP A 143 -8.78 16.75 -10.18
CA ASP A 143 -8.06 17.88 -9.62
C ASP A 143 -8.06 17.78 -8.10
N ALA A 144 -6.88 17.61 -7.54
CA ALA A 144 -6.65 17.49 -6.09
C ALA A 144 -5.77 18.63 -5.56
N SER A 145 -5.72 19.76 -6.27
CA SER A 145 -4.87 20.90 -5.93
C SER A 145 -5.32 21.60 -4.64
N SER A 146 -6.63 21.73 -4.44
CA SER A 146 -7.22 22.36 -3.23
C SER A 146 -7.51 21.37 -2.11
N SER A 147 -7.94 20.15 -2.44
CA SER A 147 -8.39 19.15 -1.46
C SER A 147 -7.27 18.25 -0.93
N LEU A 148 -6.15 18.14 -1.67
CA LEU A 148 -5.12 17.14 -1.46
C LEU A 148 -5.67 15.71 -1.30
N SER A 149 -6.83 15.43 -1.92
CA SER A 149 -7.54 14.16 -1.79
C SER A 149 -7.93 13.62 -3.15
N VAL A 150 -7.91 12.30 -3.29
CA VAL A 150 -8.36 11.60 -4.50
C VAL A 150 -9.27 10.45 -4.09
N SER A 151 -10.38 10.27 -4.81
CA SER A 151 -11.32 9.18 -4.59
C SER A 151 -11.19 8.10 -5.66
N ALA A 152 -11.47 6.86 -5.27
CA ALA A 152 -11.44 5.65 -6.08
C ALA A 152 -12.61 4.74 -5.70
N THR A 153 -13.02 3.86 -6.61
CA THR A 153 -14.09 2.89 -6.38
C THR A 153 -13.65 1.45 -6.66
N PRO A 154 -12.66 0.92 -5.91
CA PRO A 154 -12.12 -0.40 -6.19
C PRO A 154 -13.06 -1.52 -5.71
N THR A 155 -12.98 -2.68 -6.35
CA THR A 155 -13.54 -3.95 -5.85
C THR A 155 -12.51 -4.77 -5.06
N VAL A 156 -11.25 -4.35 -5.07
CA VAL A 156 -10.14 -5.02 -4.39
C VAL A 156 -9.32 -3.96 -3.63
N LEU A 157 -9.21 -4.11 -2.31
CA LEU A 157 -8.51 -3.19 -1.42
C LEU A 157 -7.19 -3.80 -0.95
N ASN A 158 -6.08 -3.23 -1.43
CA ASN A 158 -4.72 -3.71 -1.18
C ASN A 158 -3.78 -2.52 -0.90
N ARG A 159 -2.73 -2.34 -1.71
CA ARG A 159 -1.73 -1.27 -1.56
C ARG A 159 -2.05 -0.11 -2.50
N SER A 160 -2.35 1.06 -1.95
CA SER A 160 -2.69 2.26 -2.70
C SER A 160 -1.63 3.35 -2.55
N THR A 161 -1.48 4.18 -3.59
CA THR A 161 -0.74 5.45 -3.56
C THR A 161 -1.42 6.44 -4.50
N VAL A 162 -0.93 7.67 -4.55
CA VAL A 162 -1.40 8.70 -5.50
C VAL A 162 -0.23 9.17 -6.35
N SER A 163 -0.46 9.42 -7.63
CA SER A 163 0.47 10.15 -8.51
C SER A 163 -0.32 11.06 -9.45
N LYS A 164 0.37 11.89 -10.24
CA LYS A 164 -0.27 12.61 -11.35
C LYS A 164 -0.37 11.72 -12.58
N SER A 165 -1.42 11.92 -13.39
CA SER A 165 -1.67 11.14 -14.60
C SER A 165 -0.58 11.31 -15.66
N ALA A 166 0.06 12.49 -15.70
CA ALA A 166 1.20 12.80 -16.57
C ALA A 166 2.51 12.11 -16.15
N ASN A 167 2.61 11.62 -14.91
CA ASN A 167 3.66 10.70 -14.43
C ASN A 167 2.98 9.38 -14.04
N PRO A 168 2.46 8.63 -15.03
CA PRO A 168 1.76 7.39 -14.72
C PRO A 168 2.76 6.44 -14.07
N LEU A 169 2.35 5.74 -13.02
CA LEU A 169 3.11 4.60 -12.50
C LEU A 169 2.91 3.48 -13.53
N PRO A 170 3.93 3.13 -14.35
CA PRO A 170 3.73 2.37 -15.58
C PRO A 170 3.26 0.95 -15.29
N PHE A 171 2.11 0.54 -15.82
CA PHE A 171 1.65 -0.85 -15.70
C PHE A 171 2.45 -1.74 -16.65
N THR A 172 2.98 -2.86 -16.16
CA THR A 172 3.55 -3.89 -17.05
C THR A 172 2.38 -4.70 -17.61
N LEU A 173 2.09 -4.57 -18.91
CA LEU A 173 1.32 -5.60 -19.62
C LEU A 173 2.30 -6.73 -19.91
N THR A 174 2.15 -7.87 -19.24
CA THR A 174 2.81 -9.09 -19.72
C THR A 174 1.94 -9.66 -20.84
N PRO A 175 2.37 -9.64 -22.12
CA PRO A 175 1.61 -10.32 -23.16
C PRO A 175 1.60 -11.83 -22.87
N HIS A 176 0.43 -12.43 -22.70
CA HIS A 176 0.28 -13.88 -22.75
C HIS A 176 0.38 -14.31 -24.22
N ARG A 177 1.49 -14.98 -24.59
CA ARG A 177 1.47 -15.82 -25.81
C ARG A 177 0.56 -17.01 -25.50
N LEU A 178 -0.57 -17.10 -26.19
CA LEU A 178 -1.27 -18.37 -26.34
C LEU A 178 -0.31 -19.33 -27.06
N HIS A 179 0.17 -20.36 -26.36
CA HIS A 179 0.77 -21.51 -27.01
C HIS A 179 -0.37 -22.36 -27.55
N GLY A 180 -0.68 -22.22 -28.84
CA GLY A 180 -1.46 -23.22 -29.55
C GLY A 180 -0.67 -24.52 -29.63
N PRO A 181 -1.27 -25.71 -29.40
CA PRO A 181 -0.57 -26.97 -29.51
C PRO A 181 -0.16 -27.19 -30.98
N GLY A 182 1.10 -27.58 -31.19
CA GLY A 182 1.63 -27.93 -32.52
C GLY A 182 0.91 -29.14 -33.14
N PRO A 183 1.19 -29.46 -34.42
CA PRO A 183 2.32 -30.38 -34.58
C PRO A 183 3.13 -30.18 -35.89
N ARG A 184 4.39 -30.62 -35.86
CA ARG A 184 4.93 -31.57 -36.84
C ARG A 184 6.24 -32.18 -36.32
N GLN A 185 6.28 -33.51 -36.40
CA GLN A 185 7.41 -34.38 -36.07
C GLN A 185 8.56 -34.22 -37.07
N SER A 186 9.78 -34.42 -36.58
CA SER A 186 10.99 -35.03 -37.19
C SER A 186 12.21 -34.47 -36.46
N ALA A 187 13.23 -35.18 -36.02
CA ALA A 187 13.58 -36.60 -36.01
C ALA A 187 14.74 -36.79 -35.00
N ALA A 188 14.87 -38.03 -34.51
CA ALA A 188 16.12 -38.73 -34.12
C ALA A 188 17.07 -38.13 -33.04
N GLY A 189 17.27 -38.89 -31.95
CA GLY A 189 18.44 -38.75 -31.06
C GLY A 189 18.32 -39.51 -29.73
N ARG A 190 19.00 -40.66 -29.63
CA ARG A 190 19.07 -41.69 -28.56
C ARG A 190 19.03 -41.28 -27.07
N PRO A 191 18.63 -42.20 -26.15
CA PRO A 191 18.56 -41.99 -24.71
C PRO A 191 19.86 -42.38 -23.98
N GLY A 192 20.18 -41.70 -22.88
CA GLY A 192 21.20 -42.17 -21.93
C GLY A 192 21.54 -41.17 -20.83
N GLN A 193 21.53 -41.66 -19.59
CA GLN A 193 22.08 -41.09 -18.34
C GLN A 193 21.19 -40.07 -17.60
N GLN A 194 20.47 -40.49 -16.55
CA GLN A 194 20.90 -40.80 -15.17
C GLN A 194 21.13 -39.55 -14.30
N GLY A 195 20.23 -39.36 -13.34
CA GLY A 195 20.54 -39.12 -11.92
C GLY A 195 21.06 -37.75 -11.50
N LEU A 196 20.33 -37.09 -10.58
CA LEU A 196 20.78 -36.86 -9.20
C LEU A 196 19.74 -36.06 -8.40
N SER A 197 19.14 -36.73 -7.41
CA SER A 197 18.53 -36.10 -6.24
C SER A 197 19.61 -35.69 -5.23
N ALA A 198 19.44 -34.53 -4.59
CA ALA A 198 19.85 -34.20 -3.22
C ALA A 198 19.59 -32.70 -2.98
N ALA A 199 19.27 -32.18 -1.81
CA ALA A 199 18.80 -32.71 -0.54
C ALA A 199 18.34 -31.48 0.27
N LEU A 200 17.45 -31.71 1.25
CA LEU A 200 17.10 -30.78 2.31
C LEU A 200 18.35 -30.24 3.02
N HIS A 201 18.28 -28.98 3.48
CA HIS A 201 18.92 -28.61 4.73
C HIS A 201 17.99 -27.74 5.58
N HIS A 202 17.75 -28.22 6.80
CA HIS A 202 17.07 -27.53 7.89
C HIS A 202 17.83 -26.29 8.34
N GLY A 203 17.08 -25.26 8.74
CA GLY A 203 17.59 -24.11 9.50
C GLY A 203 16.49 -23.55 10.39
N HIS A 204 16.49 -23.96 11.65
CA HIS A 204 15.69 -23.43 12.76
C HIS A 204 15.98 -21.94 12.98
N GLY A 205 14.95 -21.16 13.35
CA GLY A 205 15.10 -19.73 13.64
C GLY A 205 13.90 -19.13 14.36
N GLN A 206 13.68 -19.58 15.60
CA GLN A 206 13.12 -18.91 16.78
C GLN A 206 12.03 -17.82 16.66
N LEU A 207 10.97 -18.08 17.44
CA LEU A 207 9.82 -17.24 17.78
C LEU A 207 10.23 -15.97 18.55
N TYR A 208 9.56 -14.85 18.26
CA TYR A 208 9.40 -13.75 19.21
C TYR A 208 7.92 -13.37 19.33
N HIS A 209 7.31 -13.77 20.45
CA HIS A 209 6.11 -13.16 21.00
C HIS A 209 6.51 -11.97 21.88
N PRO A 210 5.68 -10.92 21.93
CA PRO A 210 5.42 -10.24 23.19
C PRO A 210 3.95 -10.35 23.59
N LEU A 211 3.77 -10.76 24.85
CA LEU A 211 2.52 -10.84 25.59
C LEU A 211 1.96 -9.44 25.94
N CYS A 212 0.66 -9.29 25.69
CA CYS A 212 -0.40 -8.52 26.37
C CYS A 212 -0.10 -7.23 27.16
N GLY A 213 -0.79 -6.16 26.74
CA GLY A 213 -1.28 -5.08 27.61
C GLY A 213 -2.61 -4.56 27.06
N GLY A 214 -3.73 -5.01 27.63
CA GLY A 214 -5.07 -4.53 27.26
C GLY A 214 -5.26 -3.09 27.73
N VAL A 215 -5.59 -2.19 26.81
CA VAL A 215 -5.95 -0.79 27.13
C VAL A 215 -7.35 -0.54 26.56
N GLY A 216 -8.25 -0.09 27.43
CA GLY A 216 -9.68 0.11 27.10
C GLY A 216 -9.92 1.21 26.06
N PRO A 217 -11.15 1.31 25.53
CA PRO A 217 -11.50 2.35 24.55
C PRO A 217 -11.52 3.74 25.19
N GLY A 218 -10.81 4.71 24.58
CA GLY A 218 -10.89 6.14 24.96
C GLY A 218 -9.56 6.91 25.04
N HIS A 219 -8.40 6.29 24.82
CA HIS A 219 -7.12 6.98 25.00
C HIS A 219 -6.70 7.83 23.79
N HIS A 220 -6.43 9.11 24.04
CA HIS A 220 -5.77 10.02 23.12
C HIS A 220 -4.25 9.81 23.18
N PHE A 221 -3.64 9.40 22.08
CA PHE A 221 -2.18 9.32 21.97
C PHE A 221 -1.64 10.63 21.38
N SER A 222 -0.87 11.38 22.18
CA SER A 222 -0.10 12.53 21.69
C SER A 222 1.26 12.07 21.21
N PHE A 223 1.52 12.24 19.91
CA PHE A 223 2.84 12.00 19.33
C PHE A 223 3.69 13.26 19.43
N ALA A 224 4.95 13.09 19.85
CA ALA A 224 5.97 14.10 19.63
C ALA A 224 6.35 14.07 18.14
N PHE A 225 6.05 15.15 17.44
CA PHE A 225 6.41 15.29 16.03
C PHE A 225 7.75 16.00 15.94
N TYR A 226 8.67 15.42 15.19
CA TYR A 226 9.94 16.06 14.89
C TYR A 226 9.72 17.09 13.78
N PRO A 227 10.17 18.34 13.95
CA PRO A 227 10.15 19.30 12.85
C PRO A 227 11.03 18.78 11.72
N CYS A 228 10.50 18.78 10.51
CA CYS A 228 11.30 18.52 9.31
C CYS A 228 12.04 19.83 8.98
N VAL A 229 13.34 19.89 9.26
CA VAL A 229 14.27 20.93 8.77
C VAL A 229 14.67 20.68 7.32
#